data_AF-B1WPA3-F1
#
_entry.id   AF-B1WPA3-F1
#
_cell.length_a   1.000
_cell.length_b   1.000
_cell.length_c   1.000
_cell.angle_alpha   90.00
_cell.angle_beta   90.00
_cell.angle_gamma   90.00
#
_symmetry.space_group_name_H-M   'P 1'
#
loop_
_entity.id
_entity.type
_entity.pdbx_description
1 polymer ?
#
loop_
_entity_poly.entity_id
_entity_poly.type
_entity_poly.pdbx_seq_one_letter_code
_entity_poly.pdbx_strand_id
1 'polypeptide(L)'
;MDQDITNKIRQQDTEEKQALTLLLERYLSDQDQLFVQKTQMGTTQGYLSSVSLEWLARRVHFALELPLFRRKYDPETNNIIRDSETVEELQQRPLDWSRQSHLAQYLAVLNNHKFPPILVVISQDWVNDPTASEWDFEHRAKVSVDNFTSLDKNDSIGLLNIGENYSIFALDGQHRLMGIQGLMELLKTGKLEVYNKVKKATGNPITLDELIEEYDLDPIALQSLAKEKIGVEIIPAVIKGETYEEARRRVRSVFVHVNRMAMSLSKGQLVLLNEDDGFAIVSRRLAITHPLLKDRDEKDWNPRVNWDSATISNKSTVLSTLQALQDMTEGYLKYKFPHWKSKDKKNLIALRPDDKEIEEGLKLLSELFDGLASLPSYRQLEHGIKTYELRRFNHENGGGEGNFLFRPVGQIALAQALGFLVFHKNFNSKSIINKLIYFDEIGGFSYMDTSQSVWYGVLYDPMKKRIQVSGKKLASRLLIYLLGGLKDDLEKAEIRRELAEARTIKDAATNEEKTIDFQGNFVNPKQVGLPNILVDN
;
A
#
# COMPACT_ATOMS: atom_id res chain seq x y z
N MET A 1 47.31 -11.18 46.27
CA MET A 1 47.21 -12.50 45.59
C MET A 1 45.92 -12.58 44.78
N ASP A 2 44.76 -12.26 45.36
CA ASP A 2 43.46 -12.31 44.63
C ASP A 2 43.30 -11.32 43.47
N GLN A 3 43.85 -10.10 43.57
CA GLN A 3 43.83 -9.14 42.46
C GLN A 3 44.68 -9.59 41.26
N ASP A 4 45.76 -10.33 41.53
CA ASP A 4 46.70 -10.78 40.51
C ASP A 4 46.13 -11.97 39.72
N ILE A 5 45.46 -12.89 40.42
CA ILE A 5 44.69 -13.99 39.80
C ILE A 5 43.53 -13.44 38.96
N THR A 6 42.80 -12.46 39.49
CA THR A 6 41.66 -11.82 38.77
C THR A 6 42.12 -11.12 37.49
N ASN A 7 43.25 -10.41 37.53
CA ASN A 7 43.82 -9.77 36.36
C ASN A 7 44.32 -10.79 35.33
N LYS A 8 44.91 -11.90 35.79
CA LYS A 8 45.37 -12.99 34.92
C LYS A 8 44.22 -13.70 34.22
N ILE A 9 43.11 -13.95 34.91
CA ILE A 9 41.87 -14.50 34.32
C ILE A 9 41.31 -13.53 33.28
N ARG A 10 41.23 -12.23 33.58
CA ARG A 10 40.76 -11.21 32.62
C ARG A 10 41.63 -11.11 31.37
N GLN A 11 42.94 -11.21 31.55
CA GLN A 11 43.90 -11.18 30.44
C GLN A 11 43.73 -12.42 29.55
N GLN A 12 43.62 -13.60 30.17
CA GLN A 12 43.37 -14.85 29.44
C GLN A 12 42.04 -14.80 28.67
N ASP A 13 40.96 -14.33 29.30
CA ASP A 13 39.66 -14.12 28.63
C ASP A 13 39.77 -13.19 27.41
N THR A 14 40.64 -12.19 27.49
CA THR A 14 40.86 -11.22 26.40
C THR A 14 41.64 -11.88 25.25
N GLU A 15 42.68 -12.63 25.57
CA GLU A 15 43.49 -13.38 24.60
C GLU A 15 42.66 -14.46 23.90
N GLU A 16 41.82 -15.19 24.63
CA GLU A 16 40.91 -16.20 24.08
C GLU A 16 39.87 -15.58 23.13
N LYS A 17 39.29 -14.42 23.48
CA LYS A 17 38.38 -13.67 22.60
C LYS A 17 39.08 -13.17 21.35
N GLN A 18 40.29 -12.64 21.46
CA GLN A 18 41.07 -12.18 20.31
C GLN A 18 41.42 -13.33 19.37
N ALA A 19 41.84 -14.47 19.92
CA ALA A 19 42.10 -15.68 19.13
C ALA A 19 40.84 -16.14 18.39
N LEU A 20 39.68 -16.16 19.07
CA LEU A 20 38.40 -16.51 18.45
C LEU A 20 38.01 -15.53 17.34
N THR A 21 38.19 -14.22 17.54
CA THR A 21 37.92 -13.20 16.51
C THR A 21 38.76 -13.44 15.25
N LEU A 22 40.07 -13.63 15.39
CA LEU A 22 40.97 -13.88 14.26
C LEU A 22 40.62 -15.17 13.51
N LEU A 23 40.23 -16.22 14.24
CA LEU A 23 39.80 -17.48 13.64
C LEU A 23 38.48 -17.30 12.88
N LEU A 24 37.49 -16.61 13.47
CA LEU A 24 36.20 -16.35 12.81
C LEU A 24 36.37 -15.47 11.57
N GLU A 25 37.18 -14.41 11.62
CA GLU A 25 37.44 -13.53 10.47
C GLU A 25 37.97 -14.31 9.26
N ARG A 26 38.85 -15.30 9.50
CA ARG A 26 39.37 -16.18 8.43
C ARG A 26 38.26 -16.94 7.70
N TYR A 27 37.26 -17.45 8.43
CA TYR A 27 36.15 -18.21 7.84
C TYR A 27 35.05 -17.30 7.28
N LEU A 28 34.80 -16.14 7.90
CA LEU A 28 33.81 -15.16 7.45
C LEU A 28 34.23 -14.41 6.16
N SER A 29 35.53 -14.45 5.83
CA SER A 29 36.07 -13.83 4.62
C SER A 29 35.92 -14.70 3.36
N ASP A 30 35.58 -15.98 3.52
CA ASP A 30 35.39 -16.92 2.41
C ASP A 30 34.05 -16.64 1.70
N GLN A 31 34.07 -16.41 0.39
CA GLN A 31 32.86 -16.14 -0.39
C GLN A 31 32.07 -17.40 -0.75
N ASP A 32 32.70 -18.57 -0.62
CA ASP A 32 32.10 -19.87 -0.95
C ASP A 32 31.46 -20.54 0.28
N GLN A 33 31.48 -19.87 1.44
CA GLN A 33 30.90 -20.39 2.68
C GLN A 33 30.10 -19.32 3.42
N LEU A 34 28.99 -19.74 4.04
CA LEU A 34 28.25 -18.92 4.99
C LEU A 34 28.39 -19.50 6.38
N PHE A 35 28.72 -18.64 7.34
CA PHE A 35 28.47 -18.94 8.74
C PHE A 35 26.96 -19.01 8.97
N VAL A 36 26.48 -20.15 9.47
CA VAL A 36 25.07 -20.45 9.64
C VAL A 36 24.76 -21.01 11.02
N GLN A 37 23.54 -20.75 11.47
CA GLN A 37 22.91 -21.52 12.54
C GLN A 37 21.94 -22.52 11.93
N LYS A 38 22.08 -23.80 12.27
CA LYS A 38 21.17 -24.86 11.84
C LYS A 38 19.83 -24.70 12.54
N THR A 39 18.73 -24.83 11.81
CA THR A 39 17.36 -24.76 12.31
C THR A 39 16.60 -26.04 11.95
N GLN A 40 15.66 -26.43 12.81
CA GLN A 40 14.76 -27.55 12.57
C GLN A 40 13.34 -27.13 12.93
N MET A 41 12.45 -27.11 11.94
CA MET A 41 11.02 -26.82 12.14
C MET A 41 10.17 -27.94 11.55
N GLY A 42 9.54 -28.74 12.42
CA GLY A 42 8.87 -29.96 12.00
C GLY A 42 9.85 -30.93 11.32
N THR A 43 9.54 -31.35 10.10
CA THR A 43 10.42 -32.21 9.28
C THR A 43 11.40 -31.42 8.42
N THR A 44 11.35 -30.10 8.41
CA THR A 44 12.19 -29.26 7.54
C THR A 44 13.41 -28.78 8.30
N GLN A 45 14.58 -29.21 7.84
CA GLN A 45 15.88 -28.65 8.25
C GLN A 45 16.18 -27.40 7.42
N GLY A 46 16.75 -26.38 8.06
CA GLY A 46 17.19 -25.15 7.41
C GLY A 46 18.43 -24.56 8.06
N TYR A 47 18.86 -23.41 7.54
CA TYR A 47 20.04 -22.69 7.98
C TYR A 47 19.77 -21.19 7.99
N LEU A 48 20.08 -20.50 9.08
CA LEU A 48 19.96 -19.06 9.19
C LEU A 48 21.33 -18.41 9.04
N SER A 49 21.45 -17.41 8.17
CA SER A 49 22.68 -16.61 8.00
C SER A 49 22.38 -15.12 7.83
N SER A 50 23.44 -14.32 7.84
CA SER A 50 23.41 -12.89 7.55
C SER A 50 24.35 -12.55 6.39
N VAL A 51 23.79 -11.98 5.32
CA VAL A 51 24.51 -11.67 4.07
C VAL A 51 24.40 -10.20 3.72
N SER A 52 25.34 -9.66 2.94
CA SER A 52 25.22 -8.27 2.48
C SER A 52 24.14 -8.13 1.41
N LEU A 53 23.56 -6.93 1.28
CA LEU A 53 22.61 -6.60 0.22
C LEU A 53 23.23 -6.84 -1.16
N GLU A 54 24.51 -6.45 -1.33
CA GLU A 54 25.27 -6.72 -2.56
C GLU A 54 25.40 -8.22 -2.86
N TRP A 55 25.75 -9.02 -1.86
CA TRP A 55 25.88 -10.47 -2.04
C TRP A 55 24.53 -11.08 -2.43
N LEU A 56 23.46 -10.68 -1.75
CA LEU A 56 22.10 -11.16 -2.00
C LEU A 56 21.64 -10.82 -3.42
N ALA A 57 21.83 -9.57 -3.86
CA ALA A 57 21.48 -9.11 -5.20
C ALA A 57 22.18 -9.91 -6.29
N ARG A 58 23.46 -10.27 -6.05
CA ARG A 58 24.33 -10.95 -7.00
C ARG A 58 24.13 -12.46 -7.05
N ARG A 59 23.90 -13.12 -5.91
CA ARG A 59 23.90 -14.60 -5.79
C ARG A 59 22.52 -15.24 -5.79
N VAL A 60 21.45 -14.47 -5.51
CA VAL A 60 20.09 -15.03 -5.39
C VAL A 60 19.24 -14.70 -6.60
N HIS A 61 18.58 -15.73 -7.11
CA HIS A 61 17.69 -15.73 -8.27
C HIS A 61 16.22 -15.78 -7.85
N PHE A 62 15.30 -15.56 -8.79
CA PHE A 62 13.86 -15.65 -8.51
C PHE A 62 13.37 -17.10 -8.44
N ALA A 63 12.31 -17.36 -7.68
CA ALA A 63 11.75 -18.72 -7.52
C ALA A 63 11.44 -19.39 -8.87
N LEU A 64 10.99 -18.61 -9.86
CA LEU A 64 10.61 -19.13 -11.19
C LEU A 64 11.79 -19.70 -11.98
N GLU A 65 13.01 -19.26 -11.67
CA GLU A 65 14.23 -19.78 -12.31
C GLU A 65 14.63 -21.16 -11.75
N LEU A 66 14.07 -21.55 -10.60
CA LEU A 66 14.35 -22.81 -9.92
C LEU A 66 13.99 -24.00 -10.82
N PRO A 67 14.96 -24.85 -11.17
CA PRO A 67 14.72 -26.00 -12.04
C PRO A 67 13.65 -26.99 -11.54
N LEU A 68 13.47 -27.16 -10.23
CA LEU A 68 12.38 -27.98 -9.65
C LEU A 68 10.98 -27.51 -10.10
N PHE A 69 10.85 -26.27 -10.56
CA PHE A 69 9.60 -25.68 -11.05
C PHE A 69 9.52 -25.62 -12.60
N ARG A 70 10.61 -25.93 -13.34
CA ARG A 70 10.80 -25.60 -14.77
C ARG A 70 9.96 -26.34 -15.82
N ARG A 71 8.91 -27.10 -15.48
CA ARG A 71 8.15 -27.79 -16.55
C ARG A 71 7.40 -26.84 -17.51
N LYS A 72 7.20 -25.55 -17.19
CA LYS A 72 6.42 -24.59 -18.02
C LYS A 72 6.84 -23.11 -17.88
N TYR A 73 8.12 -22.78 -18.12
CA TYR A 73 8.65 -21.40 -18.05
C TYR A 73 8.69 -20.71 -19.42
N ASP A 74 8.25 -19.46 -19.50
CA ASP A 74 8.41 -18.57 -20.66
C ASP A 74 9.59 -17.58 -20.43
N PRO A 75 10.72 -17.73 -21.16
CA PRO A 75 11.90 -16.90 -20.98
C PRO A 75 11.75 -15.43 -21.42
N GLU A 76 10.76 -15.08 -22.24
CA GLU A 76 10.56 -13.67 -22.63
C GLU A 76 9.82 -12.87 -21.56
N THR A 77 8.86 -13.50 -20.88
CA THR A 77 7.99 -12.83 -19.92
C THR A 77 8.36 -13.10 -18.46
N ASN A 78 9.32 -14.01 -18.21
CA ASN A 78 9.68 -14.52 -16.88
C ASN A 78 8.42 -14.99 -16.11
N ASN A 79 7.49 -15.67 -16.81
CA ASN A 79 6.19 -16.13 -16.29
C ASN A 79 5.86 -17.58 -16.73
N ILE A 80 4.80 -18.17 -16.18
CA ILE A 80 4.40 -19.59 -16.36
C ILE A 80 3.44 -19.79 -17.56
N ILE A 81 3.64 -20.85 -18.35
CA ILE A 81 2.76 -21.30 -19.43
C ILE A 81 1.54 -22.04 -18.83
N ARG A 82 0.32 -21.60 -19.17
CA ARG A 82 -0.94 -22.03 -18.53
C ARG A 82 -1.53 -23.30 -19.17
N ASP A 83 -1.71 -24.36 -18.40
CA ASP A 83 -2.49 -25.57 -18.76
C ASP A 83 -3.32 -26.15 -17.59
N SER A 84 -4.00 -27.28 -17.80
CA SER A 84 -4.91 -27.92 -16.83
C SER A 84 -4.22 -28.44 -15.54
N GLU A 85 -2.90 -28.68 -15.55
CA GLU A 85 -2.11 -29.00 -14.34
C GLU A 85 -1.61 -27.73 -13.62
N THR A 86 -1.71 -26.56 -14.26
CA THR A 86 -1.22 -25.25 -13.78
C THR A 86 -2.20 -24.57 -12.81
N VAL A 87 -3.37 -25.17 -12.52
CA VAL A 87 -4.41 -24.55 -11.68
C VAL A 87 -3.94 -24.27 -10.25
N GLU A 88 -3.02 -25.10 -9.73
CA GLU A 88 -2.37 -24.86 -8.43
C GLU A 88 -1.14 -23.95 -8.53
N GLU A 89 -0.53 -23.81 -9.72
CA GLU A 89 0.53 -22.82 -10.00
C GLU A 89 -0.04 -21.39 -10.08
N LEU A 90 -1.35 -21.23 -10.29
CA LEU A 90 -2.07 -19.95 -10.22
C LEU A 90 -2.18 -19.36 -8.80
N GLN A 91 -1.75 -20.07 -7.74
CA GLN A 91 -1.63 -19.49 -6.39
C GLN A 91 -0.34 -18.68 -6.18
N GLN A 92 0.54 -18.60 -7.18
CA GLN A 92 1.72 -17.76 -7.13
C GLN A 92 1.37 -16.28 -7.28
N ARG A 93 1.93 -15.42 -6.43
CA ARG A 93 1.91 -13.97 -6.68
C ARG A 93 2.94 -13.67 -7.77
N PRO A 94 2.53 -13.25 -8.99
CA PRO A 94 3.50 -12.84 -9.99
C PRO A 94 4.36 -11.70 -9.44
N LEU A 95 5.63 -11.65 -9.87
CA LEU A 95 6.50 -10.51 -9.61
C LEU A 95 5.82 -9.25 -10.15
N ASP A 96 5.68 -8.24 -9.30
CA ASP A 96 5.08 -6.96 -9.66
C ASP A 96 6.21 -5.94 -9.76
N TRP A 97 6.71 -5.78 -10.98
CA TRP A 97 7.85 -4.90 -11.27
C TRP A 97 7.57 -3.43 -10.99
N SER A 98 6.30 -3.02 -10.90
CA SER A 98 5.95 -1.66 -10.48
C SER A 98 6.35 -1.33 -9.05
N ARG A 99 6.67 -2.35 -8.24
CA ARG A 99 7.13 -2.17 -6.86
C ARG A 99 8.64 -1.95 -6.73
N GLN A 100 9.43 -2.23 -7.77
CA GLN A 100 10.90 -2.19 -7.70
C GLN A 100 11.42 -0.82 -7.29
N SER A 101 10.98 0.23 -8.00
CA SER A 101 11.39 1.61 -7.74
C SER A 101 11.06 2.06 -6.32
N HIS A 102 9.86 1.73 -5.83
CA HIS A 102 9.42 2.07 -4.48
C HIS A 102 10.25 1.35 -3.40
N LEU A 103 10.57 0.07 -3.60
CA LEU A 103 11.37 -0.71 -2.64
C LEU A 103 12.84 -0.31 -2.64
N ALA A 104 13.41 0.04 -3.80
CA ALA A 104 14.77 0.57 -3.89
C ALA A 104 14.88 1.92 -3.17
N GLN A 105 13.92 2.82 -3.37
CA GLN A 105 13.88 4.10 -2.66
C GLN A 105 13.62 3.95 -1.18
N TYR A 106 12.76 3.01 -0.76
CA TYR A 106 12.57 2.71 0.66
C TYR A 106 13.91 2.45 1.37
N LEU A 107 14.79 1.66 0.75
CA LEU A 107 16.14 1.40 1.26
C LEU A 107 17.05 2.63 1.16
N ALA A 108 16.97 3.39 0.06
CA ALA A 108 17.86 4.52 -0.18
C ALA A 108 17.55 5.75 0.69
N VAL A 109 16.27 5.98 1.02
CA VAL A 109 15.77 7.27 1.51
C VAL A 109 15.34 7.21 2.98
N LEU A 110 14.74 6.11 3.45
CA LEU A 110 14.23 6.06 4.82
C LEU A 110 15.31 5.62 5.80
N ASN A 111 15.55 6.39 6.85
CA ASN A 111 16.59 6.07 7.86
C ASN A 111 16.34 4.76 8.62
N ASN A 112 15.08 4.36 8.81
CA ASN A 112 14.69 3.17 9.58
C ASN A 112 14.32 1.98 8.67
N HIS A 113 14.93 1.88 7.49
CA HIS A 113 14.62 0.80 6.56
C HIS A 113 15.04 -0.56 7.13
N LYS A 114 14.14 -1.55 7.07
CA LYS A 114 14.41 -2.91 7.52
C LYS A 114 13.54 -3.92 6.79
N PHE A 115 14.15 -4.70 5.91
CA PHE A 115 13.49 -5.87 5.35
C PHE A 115 13.54 -7.06 6.32
N PRO A 116 12.43 -7.82 6.45
CA PRO A 116 12.47 -9.11 7.11
C PRO A 116 13.37 -10.09 6.32
N PRO A 117 13.76 -11.22 6.91
CA PRO A 117 14.57 -12.23 6.25
C PRO A 117 13.95 -12.78 4.95
N ILE A 118 14.79 -13.22 4.03
CA ILE A 118 14.40 -13.87 2.76
C ILE A 118 14.56 -15.38 2.92
N LEU A 119 13.51 -16.14 2.61
CA LEU A 119 13.58 -17.60 2.53
C LEU A 119 14.09 -17.99 1.15
N VAL A 120 15.22 -18.70 1.11
CA VAL A 120 15.87 -19.17 -0.11
C VAL A 120 16.02 -20.68 -0.12
N VAL A 121 16.09 -21.25 -1.32
CA VAL A 121 16.46 -22.65 -1.54
C VAL A 121 17.82 -22.72 -2.23
N ILE A 122 18.69 -23.60 -1.75
CA ILE A 122 19.95 -23.93 -2.43
C ILE A 122 19.78 -25.21 -3.26
N SER A 123 20.32 -25.21 -4.47
CA SER A 123 20.29 -26.34 -5.41
C SER A 123 21.68 -26.52 -6.04
N GLN A 124 21.97 -27.73 -6.49
CA GLN A 124 23.10 -28.05 -7.35
C GLN A 124 22.60 -28.60 -8.69
N ASP A 125 23.50 -28.73 -9.67
CA ASP A 125 23.17 -29.18 -11.02
C ASP A 125 22.64 -30.62 -11.05
N TRP A 126 23.20 -31.52 -10.22
CA TRP A 126 22.81 -32.93 -10.15
C TRP A 126 21.33 -33.15 -9.80
N VAL A 127 20.69 -32.18 -9.14
CA VAL A 127 19.29 -32.26 -8.71
C VAL A 127 18.36 -32.50 -9.90
N ASN A 128 18.70 -31.98 -11.08
CA ASN A 128 17.86 -32.07 -12.27
C ASN A 128 18.37 -33.07 -13.30
N ASP A 129 19.46 -33.76 -12.99
CA ASP A 129 20.01 -34.84 -13.80
C ASP A 129 19.62 -36.19 -13.16
N PRO A 130 18.62 -36.91 -13.70
CA PRO A 130 18.22 -38.21 -13.18
C PRO A 130 19.31 -39.28 -13.25
N THR A 131 20.36 -39.04 -14.04
CA THR A 131 21.49 -39.95 -14.21
C THR A 131 22.68 -39.61 -13.31
N ALA A 132 22.56 -38.54 -12.52
CA ALA A 132 23.63 -38.11 -11.63
C ALA A 132 23.94 -39.17 -10.59
N SER A 133 25.23 -39.25 -10.24
CA SER A 133 25.76 -40.24 -9.30
C SER A 133 25.21 -40.09 -7.88
N GLU A 134 24.54 -38.98 -7.58
CA GLU A 134 23.93 -38.63 -6.31
C GLU A 134 22.59 -39.32 -6.11
N TRP A 135 21.96 -39.80 -7.18
CA TRP A 135 20.77 -40.64 -7.15
C TRP A 135 21.15 -42.12 -7.03
N ASP A 136 20.38 -42.89 -6.28
CA ASP A 136 20.49 -44.35 -6.24
C ASP A 136 19.65 -45.02 -7.35
N PHE A 137 19.65 -46.35 -7.39
CA PHE A 137 18.92 -47.14 -8.39
C PHE A 137 17.39 -46.99 -8.26
N GLU A 138 16.88 -46.53 -7.11
CA GLU A 138 15.45 -46.24 -6.88
C GLU A 138 15.14 -44.76 -7.14
N HIS A 139 16.08 -43.98 -7.68
CA HIS A 139 15.97 -42.53 -7.88
C HIS A 139 15.77 -41.75 -6.56
N ARG A 140 16.35 -42.26 -5.46
CA ARG A 140 16.42 -41.55 -4.18
C ARG A 140 17.79 -40.90 -4.00
N ALA A 141 17.80 -39.74 -3.38
CA ALA A 141 19.03 -38.98 -3.15
C ALA A 141 19.90 -39.67 -2.08
N LYS A 142 21.14 -40.01 -2.44
CA LYS A 142 22.14 -40.58 -1.52
C LYS A 142 22.73 -39.55 -0.57
N VAL A 143 22.69 -38.29 -0.98
CA VAL A 143 23.20 -37.11 -0.27
C VAL A 143 22.14 -36.02 -0.24
N SER A 144 22.20 -35.15 0.77
CA SER A 144 21.45 -33.89 0.71
C SER A 144 22.25 -32.86 -0.09
N VAL A 145 21.55 -31.85 -0.63
CA VAL A 145 22.22 -30.74 -1.33
C VAL A 145 23.08 -29.93 -0.38
N ASP A 146 22.65 -29.74 0.86
CA ASP A 146 23.39 -28.97 1.86
C ASP A 146 24.69 -29.67 2.27
N ASN A 147 25.80 -28.94 2.11
CA ASN A 147 27.12 -29.33 2.61
C ASN A 147 27.47 -28.46 3.81
N PHE A 148 27.05 -28.93 4.99
CA PHE A 148 27.25 -28.27 6.27
C PHE A 148 28.43 -28.88 7.04
N THR A 149 29.30 -28.03 7.55
CA THR A 149 30.41 -28.41 8.44
C THR A 149 30.19 -27.80 9.82
N SER A 150 29.95 -28.64 10.83
CA SER A 150 29.76 -28.18 12.21
C SER A 150 31.03 -27.55 12.78
N LEU A 151 30.87 -26.45 13.49
CA LEU A 151 31.90 -25.79 14.30
C LEU A 151 31.67 -25.99 15.81
N ASP A 152 30.58 -26.63 16.20
CA ASP A 152 30.25 -26.93 17.59
C ASP A 152 29.91 -28.42 17.81
N LYS A 153 29.92 -28.83 19.08
CA LYS A 153 29.63 -30.22 19.45
C LYS A 153 28.18 -30.62 19.23
N ASN A 154 27.25 -29.66 19.18
CA ASN A 154 25.82 -29.91 19.09
C ASN A 154 25.28 -29.84 17.66
N ASP A 155 26.15 -29.72 16.64
CA ASP A 155 25.73 -29.63 15.23
C ASP A 155 24.76 -28.46 14.97
N SER A 156 24.92 -27.37 15.73
CA SER A 156 24.00 -26.25 15.77
C SER A 156 24.52 -25.01 15.04
N ILE A 157 25.83 -24.85 14.95
CA ILE A 157 26.50 -23.71 14.33
C ILE A 157 27.63 -24.22 13.44
N GLY A 158 27.74 -23.69 12.23
CA GLY A 158 28.78 -24.15 11.32
C GLY A 158 28.88 -23.35 10.04
N LEU A 159 29.52 -23.96 9.05
CA LEU A 159 29.77 -23.38 7.73
C LEU A 159 28.96 -24.15 6.69
N LEU A 160 28.15 -23.44 5.91
CA LEU A 160 27.40 -23.99 4.78
C LEU A 160 28.11 -23.61 3.48
N ASN A 161 28.46 -24.60 2.66
CA ASN A 161 29.04 -24.35 1.35
C ASN A 161 27.97 -23.78 0.38
N ILE A 162 28.31 -22.65 -0.24
CA ILE A 162 27.51 -21.88 -1.19
C ILE A 162 28.35 -21.45 -2.41
N GLY A 163 29.41 -22.20 -2.71
CA GLY A 163 30.32 -21.92 -3.81
C GLY A 163 29.65 -21.91 -5.18
N GLU A 164 30.43 -21.74 -6.24
CA GLU A 164 29.90 -21.53 -7.60
C GLU A 164 29.00 -22.64 -8.13
N ASN A 165 29.17 -23.88 -7.66
CA ASN A 165 28.33 -25.04 -8.02
C ASN A 165 26.94 -25.03 -7.36
N TYR A 166 26.66 -24.05 -6.48
CA TYR A 166 25.35 -23.85 -5.87
C TYR A 166 24.60 -22.70 -6.53
N SER A 167 23.36 -22.98 -6.91
CA SER A 167 22.36 -22.00 -7.32
C SER A 167 21.40 -21.72 -6.17
N ILE A 168 21.06 -20.45 -5.97
CA ILE A 168 20.25 -19.99 -4.82
C ILE A 168 19.03 -19.25 -5.33
N PHE A 169 17.82 -19.61 -4.87
CA PHE A 169 16.57 -19.04 -5.36
C PHE A 169 15.67 -18.57 -4.20
N ALA A 170 15.13 -17.36 -4.29
CA ALA A 170 14.23 -16.81 -3.27
C ALA A 170 12.82 -17.40 -3.39
N LEU A 171 12.39 -18.19 -2.41
CA LEU A 171 11.03 -18.71 -2.28
C LEU A 171 10.08 -17.66 -1.68
N ASP A 172 10.50 -16.96 -0.63
CA ASP A 172 9.74 -15.83 -0.09
C ASP A 172 10.58 -14.56 -0.10
N GLY A 173 9.93 -13.41 -0.25
CA GLY A 173 10.62 -12.13 -0.34
C GLY A 173 11.15 -11.80 -1.73
N GLN A 174 10.60 -12.39 -2.79
CA GLN A 174 10.99 -12.09 -4.18
C GLN A 174 10.88 -10.60 -4.54
N HIS A 175 9.84 -9.87 -4.09
CA HIS A 175 9.79 -8.42 -4.29
C HIS A 175 10.88 -7.66 -3.53
N ARG A 176 11.30 -8.15 -2.34
CA ARG A 176 12.41 -7.55 -1.57
C ARG A 176 13.73 -7.76 -2.29
N LEU A 177 13.99 -8.97 -2.79
CA LEU A 177 15.14 -9.25 -3.66
C LEU A 177 15.16 -8.32 -4.87
N MET A 178 14.02 -8.17 -5.56
CA MET A 178 13.87 -7.27 -6.71
C MET A 178 14.16 -5.80 -6.33
N GLY A 179 13.69 -5.33 -5.17
CA GLY A 179 13.99 -3.99 -4.65
C GLY A 179 15.47 -3.80 -4.34
N ILE A 180 16.12 -4.79 -3.72
CA ILE A 180 17.56 -4.79 -3.44
C ILE A 180 18.36 -4.78 -4.75
N GLN A 181 17.98 -5.57 -5.74
CA GLN A 181 18.59 -5.56 -7.08
C GLN A 181 18.43 -4.19 -7.74
N GLY A 182 17.25 -3.55 -7.63
CA GLY A 182 17.03 -2.19 -8.11
C GLY A 182 17.89 -1.14 -7.38
N LEU A 183 18.08 -1.28 -6.06
CA LEU A 183 19.02 -0.43 -5.31
C LEU A 183 20.45 -0.60 -5.81
N MET A 184 20.92 -1.83 -6.04
CA MET A 184 22.28 -2.06 -6.55
C MET A 184 22.46 -1.48 -7.97
N GLU A 185 21.43 -1.59 -8.82
CA GLU A 185 21.41 -0.97 -10.14
C GLU A 185 21.53 0.56 -10.04
N LEU A 186 20.74 1.17 -9.15
CA LEU A 186 20.77 2.61 -8.88
C LEU A 186 22.14 3.08 -8.38
N LEU A 187 22.73 2.38 -7.41
CA LEU A 187 24.05 2.73 -6.86
C LEU A 187 25.18 2.55 -7.87
N LYS A 188 25.09 1.53 -8.74
CA LYS A 188 26.13 1.23 -9.73
C LYS A 188 26.07 2.13 -10.96
N THR A 189 24.87 2.44 -11.43
CA THR A 189 24.66 3.15 -12.71
C THR A 189 24.23 4.61 -12.53
N GLY A 190 23.84 4.99 -11.32
CA GLY A 190 23.24 6.30 -11.00
C GLY A 190 21.78 6.43 -11.46
N LYS A 191 21.18 5.37 -12.03
CA LYS A 191 19.83 5.41 -12.60
C LYS A 191 19.07 4.13 -12.29
N LEU A 192 17.75 4.25 -12.18
CA LEU A 192 16.83 3.14 -12.00
C LEU A 192 15.62 3.31 -12.93
N GLU A 193 15.44 2.35 -13.82
CA GLU A 193 14.27 2.29 -14.69
C GLU A 193 12.99 2.06 -13.87
N VAL A 194 11.90 2.69 -14.29
CA VAL A 194 10.59 2.53 -13.65
C VAL A 194 9.73 1.64 -14.54
N TYR A 195 9.21 0.56 -13.96
CA TYR A 195 8.45 -0.44 -14.70
C TYR A 195 6.97 -0.44 -14.34
N ASN A 196 6.13 -0.92 -15.27
CA ASN A 196 4.80 -1.40 -14.93
C ASN A 196 4.87 -2.84 -14.34
N LYS A 197 3.71 -3.43 -14.03
CA LYS A 197 3.64 -4.78 -13.42
C LYS A 197 4.36 -5.88 -14.22
N VAL A 198 4.44 -5.74 -15.55
CA VAL A 198 4.99 -6.76 -16.46
C VAL A 198 6.40 -6.41 -16.97
N LYS A 199 7.15 -5.60 -16.21
CA LYS A 199 8.53 -5.19 -16.53
C LYS A 199 8.67 -4.41 -17.85
N LYS A 200 7.63 -3.67 -18.25
CA LYS A 200 7.74 -2.71 -19.36
C LYS A 200 8.09 -1.33 -18.79
N ALA A 201 9.12 -0.68 -19.34
CA ALA A 201 9.53 0.64 -18.91
C ALA A 201 8.38 1.66 -19.07
N THR A 202 8.18 2.48 -18.05
CA THR A 202 7.12 3.48 -17.95
C THR A 202 7.60 4.70 -17.20
N GLY A 203 7.38 5.88 -17.79
CA GLY A 203 7.80 7.14 -17.17
C GLY A 203 9.30 7.39 -17.29
N ASN A 204 9.79 8.38 -16.55
CA ASN A 204 11.21 8.70 -16.52
C ASN A 204 11.93 7.83 -15.48
N PRO A 205 13.18 7.42 -15.76
CA PRO A 205 14.04 6.77 -14.77
C PRO A 205 14.23 7.67 -13.56
N ILE A 206 14.41 7.06 -12.38
CA ILE A 206 14.84 7.77 -11.17
C ILE A 206 16.35 7.85 -11.20
N THR A 207 16.91 9.03 -10.96
CA THR A 207 18.37 9.21 -10.87
C THR A 207 18.82 9.37 -9.42
N LEU A 208 20.07 8.96 -9.13
CA LEU A 208 20.64 9.10 -7.80
C LEU A 208 20.78 10.58 -7.39
N ASP A 209 21.16 11.44 -8.33
CA ASP A 209 21.28 12.89 -8.10
C ASP A 209 19.93 13.52 -7.72
N GLU A 210 18.85 13.13 -8.40
CA GLU A 210 17.49 13.58 -8.04
C GLU A 210 17.08 13.14 -6.63
N LEU A 211 17.51 11.95 -6.19
CA LEU A 211 17.22 11.48 -4.82
C LEU A 211 18.05 12.23 -3.78
N ILE A 212 19.33 12.47 -4.06
CA ILE A 212 20.22 13.23 -3.18
C ILE A 212 19.68 14.65 -2.99
N GLU A 213 19.29 15.32 -4.08
CA GLU A 213 18.74 16.67 -4.03
C GLU A 213 17.37 16.72 -3.34
N GLU A 214 16.46 15.79 -3.65
CA GLU A 214 15.10 15.81 -3.10
C GLU A 214 15.06 15.49 -1.61
N TYR A 215 15.89 14.56 -1.15
CA TYR A 215 15.83 14.03 0.22
C TYR A 215 17.04 14.40 1.09
N ASP A 216 17.94 15.26 0.61
CA ASP A 216 19.15 15.70 1.32
C ASP A 216 20.01 14.50 1.80
N LEU A 217 20.25 13.54 0.91
CA LEU A 217 20.93 12.28 1.25
C LEU A 217 22.45 12.44 1.26
N ASP A 218 23.12 11.80 2.22
CA ASP A 218 24.58 11.71 2.24
C ASP A 218 25.08 10.66 1.22
N PRO A 219 25.88 11.05 0.19
CA PRO A 219 26.45 10.12 -0.77
C PRO A 219 27.32 9.02 -0.13
N ILE A 220 27.97 9.31 0.99
CA ILE A 220 28.81 8.33 1.70
C ILE A 220 27.92 7.25 2.34
N ALA A 221 26.82 7.67 2.97
CA ALA A 221 25.83 6.75 3.53
C ALA A 221 25.21 5.86 2.43
N LEU A 222 24.90 6.41 1.26
CA LEU A 222 24.35 5.66 0.13
C LEU A 222 25.28 4.54 -0.37
N GLN A 223 26.59 4.79 -0.42
CA GLN A 223 27.56 3.74 -0.79
C GLN A 223 27.65 2.63 0.26
N SER A 224 27.37 2.94 1.53
CA SER A 224 27.41 1.96 2.61
C SER A 224 26.23 0.97 2.57
N LEU A 225 25.11 1.33 1.93
CA LEU A 225 23.91 0.49 1.80
C LEU A 225 24.22 -0.89 1.19
N ALA A 226 25.13 -0.96 0.22
CA ALA A 226 25.54 -2.24 -0.39
C ALA A 226 26.11 -3.24 0.63
N LYS A 227 26.75 -2.74 1.69
CA LYS A 227 27.40 -3.52 2.75
C LYS A 227 26.45 -3.90 3.89
N GLU A 228 25.28 -3.27 3.96
CA GLU A 228 24.29 -3.59 4.97
C GLU A 228 23.86 -5.05 4.91
N LYS A 229 23.41 -5.57 6.05
CA LYS A 229 23.18 -7.00 6.25
C LYS A 229 21.70 -7.32 6.38
N ILE A 230 21.27 -8.39 5.71
CA ILE A 230 19.93 -8.97 5.80
C ILE A 230 20.02 -10.44 6.22
N GLY A 231 19.00 -10.92 6.93
CA GLY A 231 18.88 -12.33 7.27
C GLY A 231 18.43 -13.16 6.07
N VAL A 232 18.98 -14.36 5.92
CA VAL A 232 18.53 -15.37 4.96
C VAL A 232 18.26 -16.67 5.69
N GLU A 233 17.10 -17.26 5.42
CA GLU A 233 16.77 -18.61 5.83
C GLU A 233 16.91 -19.52 4.61
N ILE A 234 17.74 -20.56 4.73
CA ILE A 234 18.16 -21.39 3.61
C ILE A 234 17.64 -22.80 3.85
N ILE A 235 16.96 -23.37 2.85
CA ILE A 235 16.57 -24.78 2.84
C ILE A 235 17.22 -25.52 1.65
N PRO A 236 17.54 -26.81 1.79
CA PRO A 236 18.04 -27.61 0.68
C PRO A 236 16.93 -27.97 -0.30
N ALA A 237 17.24 -27.91 -1.60
CA ALA A 237 16.35 -28.34 -2.68
C ALA A 237 15.98 -29.82 -2.54
N VAL A 238 16.96 -30.68 -2.23
CA VAL A 238 16.80 -32.13 -2.02
C VAL A 238 17.50 -32.53 -0.72
N ILE A 239 16.84 -33.35 0.09
CA ILE A 239 17.46 -34.01 1.25
C ILE A 239 17.66 -35.50 0.99
N LYS A 240 18.66 -36.09 1.65
CA LYS A 240 18.96 -37.52 1.57
C LYS A 240 17.70 -38.36 1.80
N GLY A 241 17.46 -39.32 0.90
CA GLY A 241 16.34 -40.25 0.92
C GLY A 241 15.12 -39.80 0.11
N GLU A 242 15.02 -38.53 -0.28
CA GLU A 242 13.94 -38.06 -1.16
C GLU A 242 14.13 -38.52 -2.59
N THR A 243 13.03 -38.78 -3.28
CA THR A 243 12.94 -38.75 -4.73
C THR A 243 12.81 -37.32 -5.25
N TYR A 244 13.10 -37.09 -6.53
CA TYR A 244 12.90 -35.78 -7.18
C TYR A 244 11.48 -35.21 -6.95
N GLU A 245 10.45 -36.05 -7.05
CA GLU A 245 9.06 -35.62 -6.86
C GLU A 245 8.72 -35.33 -5.40
N GLU A 246 9.29 -36.05 -4.44
CA GLU A 246 9.14 -35.76 -3.00
C GLU A 246 9.77 -34.39 -2.66
N ALA A 247 11.00 -34.16 -3.11
CA ALA A 247 11.71 -32.89 -2.95
C ALA A 247 10.93 -31.72 -3.57
N ARG A 248 10.47 -31.89 -4.81
CA ARG A 248 9.64 -30.91 -5.53
C ARG A 248 8.37 -30.56 -4.74
N ARG A 249 7.65 -31.57 -4.22
CA ARG A 249 6.44 -31.36 -3.41
C ARG A 249 6.74 -30.62 -2.10
N ARG A 250 7.83 -30.97 -1.40
CA ARG A 250 8.23 -30.29 -0.15
C ARG A 250 8.54 -28.82 -0.39
N VAL A 251 9.44 -28.52 -1.33
CA VAL A 251 9.86 -27.14 -1.64
C VAL A 251 8.67 -26.31 -2.12
N ARG A 252 7.81 -26.88 -2.98
CA ARG A 252 6.59 -26.21 -3.45
C ARG A 252 5.58 -25.97 -2.32
N SER A 253 5.41 -26.93 -1.41
CA SER A 253 4.54 -26.80 -0.25
C SER A 253 4.99 -25.62 0.63
N VAL A 254 6.28 -25.55 0.97
CA VAL A 254 6.86 -24.43 1.73
C VAL A 254 6.59 -23.10 1.01
N PHE A 255 6.89 -23.03 -0.29
CA PHE A 255 6.67 -21.84 -1.10
C PHE A 255 5.20 -21.37 -1.11
N VAL A 256 4.25 -22.29 -1.29
CA VAL A 256 2.81 -21.97 -1.32
C VAL A 256 2.31 -21.54 0.06
N HIS A 257 2.67 -22.25 1.12
CA HIS A 257 2.18 -21.96 2.46
C HIS A 257 2.68 -20.62 2.99
N VAL A 258 3.97 -20.29 2.80
CA VAL A 258 4.51 -18.98 3.22
C VAL A 258 3.79 -17.83 2.51
N ASN A 259 3.56 -17.95 1.20
CA ASN A 259 2.86 -16.92 0.42
C ASN A 259 1.37 -16.80 0.78
N ARG A 260 0.67 -17.92 1.07
CA ARG A 260 -0.75 -17.93 1.42
C ARG A 260 -1.02 -17.37 2.81
N MET A 261 -0.12 -17.61 3.77
CA MET A 261 -0.27 -17.12 5.15
C MET A 261 -0.02 -15.61 5.27
N ALA A 262 0.72 -15.01 4.33
CA ALA A 262 0.95 -13.57 4.28
C ALA A 262 -0.32 -12.81 3.85
N MET A 263 -1.21 -12.51 4.79
CA MET A 263 -2.40 -11.67 4.56
C MET A 263 -1.99 -10.24 4.20
N SER A 264 -2.54 -9.70 3.11
CA SER A 264 -2.41 -8.28 2.79
C SER A 264 -3.29 -7.46 3.72
N LEU A 265 -2.70 -6.45 4.37
CA LEU A 265 -3.46 -5.48 5.16
C LEU A 265 -4.46 -4.73 4.27
N SER A 266 -5.64 -4.46 4.81
CA SER A 266 -6.64 -3.62 4.13
C SER A 266 -6.10 -2.19 3.99
N LYS A 267 -6.71 -1.39 3.10
CA LYS A 267 -6.33 0.02 2.99
C LYS A 267 -6.52 0.79 4.30
N GLY A 268 -7.60 0.53 5.04
CA GLY A 268 -7.84 1.16 6.35
C GLY A 268 -6.75 0.81 7.37
N GLN A 269 -6.32 -0.46 7.42
CA GLN A 269 -5.21 -0.92 8.27
C GLN A 269 -3.88 -0.30 7.85
N LEU A 270 -3.64 -0.11 6.55
CA LEU A 270 -2.45 0.61 6.07
C LEU A 270 -2.46 2.06 6.54
N VAL A 271 -3.59 2.77 6.45
CA VAL A 271 -3.71 4.13 7.01
C VAL A 271 -3.42 4.10 8.51
N LEU A 272 -3.98 3.14 9.25
CA LEU A 272 -3.79 2.98 10.70
C LEU A 272 -2.32 2.81 11.13
N LEU A 273 -1.48 2.22 10.28
CA LEU A 273 -0.06 1.95 10.55
C LEU A 273 0.91 2.95 9.90
N ASN A 274 0.43 3.77 8.98
CA ASN A 274 1.26 4.70 8.23
C ASN A 274 1.71 5.88 9.10
N GLU A 275 2.97 5.87 9.54
CA GLU A 275 3.58 6.96 10.31
C GLU A 275 4.29 8.00 9.44
N ASP A 276 4.32 7.81 8.12
CA ASP A 276 5.09 8.64 7.18
C ASP A 276 4.22 9.55 6.31
N ASP A 277 2.94 9.22 6.09
CA ASP A 277 2.01 10.07 5.33
C ASP A 277 1.32 11.08 6.27
N GLY A 278 1.65 12.36 6.11
CA GLY A 278 1.04 13.44 6.89
C GLY A 278 -0.48 13.46 6.89
N PHE A 279 -1.11 13.17 5.74
CA PHE A 279 -2.57 13.12 5.65
C PHE A 279 -3.13 11.90 6.39
N ALA A 280 -2.42 10.77 6.38
CA ALA A 280 -2.79 9.58 7.17
C ALA A 280 -2.70 9.88 8.68
N ILE A 281 -1.58 10.46 9.13
CA ILE A 281 -1.35 10.80 10.54
C ILE A 281 -2.42 11.75 11.05
N VAL A 282 -2.66 12.86 10.33
CA VAL A 282 -3.65 13.87 10.71
C VAL A 282 -5.06 13.29 10.72
N SER A 283 -5.44 12.50 9.70
CA SER A 283 -6.78 11.91 9.63
C SER A 283 -7.07 10.94 10.78
N ARG A 284 -6.08 10.12 11.20
CA ARG A 284 -6.20 9.23 12.36
C ARG A 284 -6.34 10.00 13.66
N ARG A 285 -5.51 11.03 13.87
CA ARG A 285 -5.58 11.88 15.07
C ARG A 285 -6.95 12.54 15.15
N LEU A 286 -7.45 13.12 14.05
CA LEU A 286 -8.79 13.70 14.00
C LEU A 286 -9.88 12.66 14.36
N ALA A 287 -9.79 11.44 13.81
CA ALA A 287 -10.79 10.39 14.05
C ALA A 287 -10.94 10.03 15.53
N ILE A 288 -9.87 10.12 16.33
CA ILE A 288 -9.91 9.82 17.77
C ILE A 288 -10.12 11.05 18.67
N THR A 289 -9.81 12.27 18.20
CA THR A 289 -9.90 13.48 19.03
C THR A 289 -11.15 14.31 18.79
N HIS A 290 -11.66 14.36 17.55
CA HIS A 290 -12.71 15.31 17.18
C HIS A 290 -14.10 14.88 17.70
N PRO A 291 -14.89 15.75 18.36
CA PRO A 291 -16.19 15.39 18.96
C PRO A 291 -17.21 14.77 17.99
N LEU A 292 -17.19 15.17 16.71
CA LEU A 292 -18.05 14.60 15.66
C LEU A 292 -17.71 13.14 15.37
N LEU A 293 -16.49 12.67 15.61
CA LEU A 293 -15.99 11.36 15.15
C LEU A 293 -15.63 10.42 16.28
N LYS A 294 -15.03 10.94 17.35
CA LYS A 294 -14.48 10.16 18.46
C LYS A 294 -15.55 9.26 19.08
N ASP A 295 -15.13 8.07 19.47
CA ASP A 295 -15.99 7.18 20.25
C ASP A 295 -16.20 7.76 21.65
N ARG A 296 -17.42 7.61 22.17
CA ARG A 296 -17.82 8.06 23.50
C ARG A 296 -18.32 6.86 24.29
N ASP A 297 -17.98 6.83 25.58
CA ASP A 297 -18.45 5.80 26.51
C ASP A 297 -19.86 6.16 27.02
N GLU A 298 -20.81 6.20 26.09
CA GLU A 298 -22.22 6.52 26.33
C GLU A 298 -23.06 5.36 25.80
N LYS A 299 -24.09 4.94 26.57
CA LYS A 299 -24.86 3.72 26.32
C LYS A 299 -25.49 3.62 24.92
N ASP A 300 -25.83 4.75 24.31
CA ASP A 300 -26.50 4.82 23.00
C ASP A 300 -25.59 5.37 21.88
N TRP A 301 -24.32 5.62 22.18
CA TRP A 301 -23.33 6.06 21.21
C TRP A 301 -22.90 4.90 20.32
N ASN A 302 -22.79 5.19 19.02
CA ASN A 302 -22.34 4.22 18.03
C ASN A 302 -21.06 4.72 17.39
N PRO A 303 -20.09 3.83 17.09
CA PRO A 303 -18.86 4.24 16.45
C PRO A 303 -19.14 4.95 15.13
N ARG A 304 -18.50 6.10 14.91
CA ARG A 304 -18.72 6.92 13.72
C ARG A 304 -17.67 6.69 12.63
N VAL A 305 -16.61 5.92 12.91
CA VAL A 305 -15.53 5.61 11.96
C VAL A 305 -15.36 4.10 11.83
N ASN A 306 -15.36 3.59 10.60
CA ASN A 306 -14.89 2.23 10.30
C ASN A 306 -13.38 2.24 10.06
N TRP A 307 -12.64 1.53 10.89
CA TRP A 307 -11.17 1.45 10.87
C TRP A 307 -10.64 0.42 9.85
N ASP A 308 -11.36 -0.67 9.65
CA ASP A 308 -10.85 -1.84 8.91
C ASP A 308 -11.24 -1.86 7.44
N SER A 309 -12.49 -1.49 7.12
CA SER A 309 -13.00 -1.58 5.75
C SER A 309 -13.16 -0.21 5.10
N ALA A 310 -12.83 -0.15 3.80
CA ALA A 310 -13.10 1.02 2.97
C ALA A 310 -14.58 1.15 2.56
N THR A 311 -15.43 0.15 2.87
CA THR A 311 -16.85 0.13 2.53
C THR A 311 -17.74 0.22 3.77
N ILE A 312 -18.91 0.83 3.58
CA ILE A 312 -19.92 0.99 4.63
C ILE A 312 -21.17 0.23 4.19
N SER A 313 -21.70 -0.63 5.07
CA SER A 313 -22.94 -1.36 4.81
C SER A 313 -24.17 -0.48 5.04
N ASN A 314 -25.29 -0.82 4.40
CA ASN A 314 -26.53 -0.02 4.47
C ASN A 314 -27.16 0.06 5.88
N LYS A 315 -26.77 -0.82 6.80
CA LYS A 315 -27.22 -0.83 8.21
C LYS A 315 -26.19 -0.26 9.18
N SER A 316 -25.01 0.12 8.69
CA SER A 316 -23.92 0.55 9.55
C SER A 316 -24.20 1.92 10.16
N THR A 317 -23.93 2.03 11.46
CA THR A 317 -24.02 3.25 12.25
C THR A 317 -22.77 4.13 12.14
N VAL A 318 -21.72 3.69 11.43
CA VAL A 318 -20.56 4.53 11.13
C VAL A 318 -20.95 5.67 10.19
N LEU A 319 -20.35 6.84 10.34
CA LEU A 319 -20.52 7.99 9.47
C LEU A 319 -19.60 7.91 8.25
N SER A 320 -18.35 7.49 8.47
CA SER A 320 -17.32 7.39 7.42
C SER A 320 -16.35 6.23 7.69
N THR A 321 -15.33 6.09 6.84
CA THR A 321 -14.22 5.15 7.01
C THR A 321 -12.92 5.91 7.20
N LEU A 322 -11.91 5.30 7.84
CA LEU A 322 -10.60 5.95 8.00
C LEU A 322 -9.96 6.29 6.64
N GLN A 323 -10.14 5.44 5.62
CA GLN A 323 -9.68 5.74 4.26
C GLN A 323 -10.35 7.00 3.70
N ALA A 324 -11.66 7.14 3.89
CA ALA A 324 -12.38 8.31 3.42
C ALA A 324 -11.97 9.58 4.18
N LEU A 325 -11.66 9.47 5.47
CA LEU A 325 -11.09 10.57 6.27
C LEU A 325 -9.70 10.98 5.78
N GLN A 326 -8.83 10.04 5.42
CA GLN A 326 -7.55 10.35 4.77
C GLN A 326 -7.77 11.06 3.42
N ASP A 327 -8.68 10.55 2.57
CA ASP A 327 -8.99 11.17 1.27
C ASP A 327 -9.60 12.58 1.41
N MET A 328 -10.42 12.81 2.45
CA MET A 328 -10.93 14.13 2.82
C MET A 328 -9.79 15.05 3.28
N THR A 329 -8.91 14.54 4.15
CA THR A 329 -7.76 15.27 4.70
C THR A 329 -6.82 15.69 3.58
N GLU A 330 -6.48 14.78 2.67
CA GLU A 330 -5.72 15.11 1.45
C GLU A 330 -6.48 16.14 0.59
N GLY A 331 -7.77 15.92 0.36
CA GLY A 331 -8.60 16.82 -0.45
C GLY A 331 -8.59 18.27 0.05
N TYR A 332 -8.66 18.45 1.37
CA TYR A 332 -8.69 19.74 2.02
C TYR A 332 -7.30 20.38 2.13
N LEU A 333 -6.31 19.64 2.64
CA LEU A 333 -5.00 20.17 3.02
C LEU A 333 -3.96 20.18 1.89
N LYS A 334 -4.17 19.47 0.77
CA LYS A 334 -3.16 19.34 -0.32
C LYS A 334 -2.63 20.65 -0.89
N TYR A 335 -3.39 21.75 -0.84
CA TYR A 335 -2.93 23.05 -1.36
C TYR A 335 -2.08 23.81 -0.33
N LYS A 336 -2.28 23.52 0.96
CA LYS A 336 -1.51 24.08 2.08
C LYS A 336 -0.21 23.30 2.30
N PHE A 337 -0.27 21.97 2.22
CA PHE A 337 0.88 21.07 2.34
C PHE A 337 1.05 20.22 1.08
N PRO A 338 1.45 20.83 -0.06
CA PRO A 338 1.62 20.10 -1.31
C PRO A 338 2.73 19.05 -1.25
N HIS A 339 3.76 19.26 -0.42
CA HIS A 339 4.92 18.38 -0.26
C HIS A 339 4.64 17.10 0.54
N TRP A 340 3.55 17.04 1.32
CA TRP A 340 3.15 15.82 2.04
C TRP A 340 2.81 14.65 1.10
N LYS A 341 2.67 14.93 -0.20
CA LYS A 341 2.55 13.91 -1.24
C LYS A 341 3.35 14.37 -2.43
N SER A 342 4.35 13.59 -2.84
CA SER A 342 5.22 13.83 -3.99
C SER A 342 4.44 13.79 -5.32
N LYS A 343 3.52 14.74 -5.55
CA LYS A 343 2.60 14.76 -6.69
C LYS A 343 3.31 15.06 -8.00
N ASP A 344 4.42 15.80 -7.96
CA ASP A 344 5.16 16.22 -9.14
C ASP A 344 6.14 15.15 -9.63
N LYS A 345 6.45 14.15 -8.78
CA LYS A 345 7.35 13.04 -9.12
C LYS A 345 6.67 11.71 -8.78
N LYS A 346 5.82 11.21 -9.71
CA LYS A 346 4.96 10.00 -9.59
C LYS A 346 5.62 8.71 -9.06
N ASN A 347 6.95 8.68 -8.98
CA ASN A 347 7.71 7.51 -8.57
C ASN A 347 8.41 7.69 -7.22
N LEU A 348 8.36 8.88 -6.62
CA LEU A 348 9.02 9.18 -5.35
C LEU A 348 8.20 8.77 -4.14
N ILE A 349 8.89 8.33 -3.07
CA ILE A 349 8.25 8.03 -1.79
C ILE A 349 7.96 9.32 -1.01
N ALA A 350 6.91 9.33 -0.18
CA ALA A 350 6.64 10.45 0.70
C ALA A 350 7.46 10.30 2.00
N LEU A 351 7.98 11.41 2.51
CA LEU A 351 8.59 11.48 3.83
C LEU A 351 7.59 11.92 4.88
N ARG A 352 7.81 11.46 6.12
CA ARG A 352 7.10 11.95 7.30
C ARG A 352 7.29 13.46 7.44
N PRO A 353 6.20 14.25 7.46
CA PRO A 353 6.29 15.68 7.76
C PRO A 353 6.76 15.92 9.19
N ASP A 354 7.24 17.13 9.46
CA ASP A 354 7.63 17.49 10.81
C ASP A 354 6.42 17.56 11.76
N ASP A 355 6.66 17.38 13.06
CA ASP A 355 5.58 17.36 14.05
C ASP A 355 4.85 18.72 14.12
N LYS A 356 5.48 19.85 13.76
CA LYS A 356 4.83 21.17 13.78
C LYS A 356 3.82 21.30 12.64
N GLU A 357 4.17 20.85 11.44
CA GLU A 357 3.28 20.80 10.29
C GLU A 357 2.11 19.85 10.56
N ILE A 358 2.37 18.69 11.19
CA ILE A 358 1.31 17.74 11.58
C ILE A 358 0.32 18.41 12.55
N GLU A 359 0.80 19.15 13.55
CA GLU A 359 -0.07 19.89 14.47
C GLU A 359 -0.84 21.03 13.76
N GLU A 360 -0.20 21.77 12.85
CA GLU A 360 -0.88 22.80 12.03
C GLU A 360 -1.98 22.17 11.16
N GLY A 361 -1.69 21.07 10.49
CA GLY A 361 -2.65 20.34 9.67
C GLY A 361 -3.82 19.80 10.49
N LEU A 362 -3.56 19.25 11.68
CA LEU A 362 -4.59 18.79 12.60
C LEU A 362 -5.49 19.93 13.07
N LYS A 363 -4.90 21.09 13.39
CA LYS A 363 -5.66 22.28 13.78
C LYS A 363 -6.59 22.74 12.66
N LEU A 364 -6.05 22.93 11.45
CA LEU A 364 -6.83 23.37 10.28
C LEU A 364 -7.97 22.40 9.94
N LEU A 365 -7.70 21.10 10.01
CA LEU A 365 -8.72 20.08 9.76
C LEU A 365 -9.78 20.03 10.87
N SER A 366 -9.38 20.23 12.13
CA SER A 366 -10.32 20.30 13.26
C SER A 366 -11.26 21.50 13.12
N GLU A 367 -10.74 22.68 12.75
CA GLU A 367 -11.57 23.86 12.49
C GLU A 367 -12.59 23.64 11.36
N LEU A 368 -12.20 22.91 10.30
CA LEU A 368 -13.14 22.48 9.26
C LEU A 368 -14.23 21.59 9.84
N PHE A 369 -13.86 20.55 10.60
CA PHE A 369 -14.82 19.59 11.14
C PHE A 369 -15.72 20.18 12.22
N ASP A 370 -15.28 21.20 12.95
CA ASP A 370 -16.13 22.02 13.83
C ASP A 370 -17.20 22.74 13.01
N GLY A 371 -16.80 23.35 11.88
CA GLY A 371 -17.71 23.97 10.94
C GLY A 371 -18.70 22.98 10.33
N LEU A 372 -18.22 21.80 9.90
CA LEU A 372 -19.10 20.74 9.38
C LEU A 372 -20.06 20.22 10.44
N ALA A 373 -19.62 20.03 11.69
CA ALA A 373 -20.48 19.57 12.79
C ALA A 373 -21.64 20.54 13.09
N SER A 374 -21.53 21.81 12.70
CA SER A 374 -22.61 22.80 12.83
C SER A 374 -23.72 22.68 11.76
N LEU A 375 -23.51 21.87 10.72
CA LEU A 375 -24.50 21.61 9.68
C LEU A 375 -25.76 20.95 10.27
N PRO A 376 -26.98 21.41 9.92
CA PRO A 376 -28.24 20.81 10.36
C PRO A 376 -28.25 19.27 10.29
N SER A 377 -27.83 18.71 9.16
CA SER A 377 -27.76 17.27 8.90
C SER A 377 -26.84 16.52 9.88
N TYR A 378 -25.72 17.11 10.29
CA TYR A 378 -24.84 16.49 11.29
C TYR A 378 -25.30 16.74 12.73
N ARG A 379 -25.93 17.89 13.03
CA ARG A 379 -26.53 18.14 14.36
C ARG A 379 -27.61 17.13 14.72
N GLN A 380 -28.32 16.60 13.73
CA GLN A 380 -29.28 15.49 13.92
C GLN A 380 -28.67 14.27 14.62
N LEU A 381 -27.36 14.00 14.45
CA LEU A 381 -26.67 12.90 15.12
C LEU A 381 -26.56 13.09 16.64
N GLU A 382 -26.42 14.32 17.11
CA GLU A 382 -26.40 14.62 18.55
C GLU A 382 -27.80 14.49 19.17
N HIS A 383 -28.86 14.50 18.35
CA HIS A 383 -30.23 14.22 18.78
C HIS A 383 -30.61 12.72 18.67
N GLY A 384 -29.63 11.84 18.44
CA GLY A 384 -29.80 10.39 18.48
C GLY A 384 -30.21 9.73 17.16
N ILE A 385 -30.38 10.50 16.08
CA ILE A 385 -30.67 9.95 14.74
C ILE A 385 -29.49 9.10 14.28
N LYS A 386 -29.74 7.88 13.78
CA LYS A 386 -28.65 7.00 13.34
C LYS A 386 -28.21 7.35 11.93
N THR A 387 -26.92 7.20 11.65
CA THR A 387 -26.32 7.55 10.34
C THR A 387 -27.00 6.84 9.16
N TYR A 388 -27.45 5.60 9.35
CA TYR A 388 -28.11 4.85 8.29
C TYR A 388 -29.48 5.44 7.90
N GLU A 389 -30.17 6.14 8.81
CA GLU A 389 -31.49 6.74 8.55
C GLU A 389 -31.35 7.90 7.56
N LEU A 390 -30.35 8.75 7.78
CA LEU A 390 -30.04 9.86 6.87
C LEU A 390 -29.36 9.38 5.58
N ARG A 391 -28.62 8.27 5.64
CA ARG A 391 -27.97 7.68 4.46
C ARG A 391 -28.97 7.05 3.50
N ARG A 392 -29.94 6.27 4.00
CA ARG A 392 -30.89 5.50 3.17
C ARG A 392 -31.57 6.41 2.17
N PHE A 393 -31.77 5.91 0.95
CA PHE A 393 -32.54 6.64 -0.04
C PHE A 393 -34.04 6.60 0.28
N ASN A 394 -34.79 7.54 -0.28
CA ASN A 394 -36.22 7.66 -0.02
C ASN A 394 -36.99 6.39 -0.44
N HIS A 395 -36.55 5.75 -1.54
CA HIS A 395 -37.17 4.54 -2.06
C HIS A 395 -36.73 3.23 -1.36
N GLU A 396 -35.80 3.28 -0.40
CA GLU A 396 -35.35 2.10 0.34
C GLU A 396 -36.29 1.79 1.53
N ASN A 397 -36.27 0.55 2.02
CA ASN A 397 -37.08 0.16 3.16
C ASN A 397 -36.73 0.97 4.42
N GLY A 398 -37.76 1.60 5.01
CA GLY A 398 -37.64 2.52 6.13
C GLY A 398 -37.51 3.99 5.72
N GLY A 399 -37.36 4.28 4.43
CA GLY A 399 -37.17 5.64 3.91
C GLY A 399 -35.88 6.28 4.43
N GLY A 400 -35.52 7.40 3.83
CA GLY A 400 -34.39 8.20 4.27
C GLY A 400 -34.16 9.38 3.34
N GLU A 401 -33.25 10.25 3.73
CA GLU A 401 -32.96 11.47 2.99
C GLU A 401 -31.98 11.26 1.83
N GLY A 402 -31.37 10.10 1.68
CA GLY A 402 -30.32 9.90 0.68
C GLY A 402 -29.19 10.92 0.84
N ASN A 403 -28.85 11.30 2.06
CA ASN A 403 -28.08 12.50 2.31
C ASN A 403 -26.62 12.36 1.85
N PHE A 404 -26.16 13.34 1.07
CA PHE A 404 -24.82 13.44 0.50
C PHE A 404 -23.72 13.38 1.56
N LEU A 405 -23.94 14.02 2.71
CA LEU A 405 -22.98 14.14 3.81
C LEU A 405 -22.79 12.84 4.59
N PHE A 406 -23.64 11.84 4.38
CA PHE A 406 -23.59 10.53 5.05
C PHE A 406 -22.95 9.44 4.19
N ARG A 407 -22.27 9.85 3.12
CA ARG A 407 -21.66 8.98 2.13
C ARG A 407 -20.19 9.39 1.92
N PRO A 408 -19.23 8.45 2.04
CA PRO A 408 -17.80 8.74 1.88
C PRO A 408 -17.47 9.52 0.60
N VAL A 409 -18.06 9.16 -0.54
CA VAL A 409 -17.78 9.84 -1.81
C VAL A 409 -18.21 11.31 -1.80
N GLY A 410 -19.34 11.63 -1.15
CA GLY A 410 -19.84 12.99 -1.02
C GLY A 410 -18.95 13.80 -0.08
N GLN A 411 -18.64 13.25 1.09
CA GLN A 411 -17.73 13.85 2.07
C GLN A 411 -16.36 14.21 1.45
N ILE A 412 -15.78 13.29 0.65
CA ILE A 412 -14.51 13.54 -0.06
C ILE A 412 -14.66 14.67 -1.10
N ALA A 413 -15.75 14.67 -1.89
CA ALA A 413 -15.99 15.72 -2.89
C ALA A 413 -16.13 17.10 -2.23
N LEU A 414 -16.79 17.18 -1.07
CA LEU A 414 -16.90 18.40 -0.28
C LEU A 414 -15.54 18.86 0.25
N ALA A 415 -14.78 17.99 0.91
CA ALA A 415 -13.47 18.35 1.42
C ALA A 415 -12.52 18.86 0.32
N GLN A 416 -12.56 18.24 -0.87
CA GLN A 416 -11.80 18.69 -2.05
C GLN A 416 -12.20 20.08 -2.55
N ALA A 417 -13.51 20.36 -2.58
CA ALA A 417 -14.03 21.66 -3.00
C ALA A 417 -13.64 22.75 -1.99
N LEU A 418 -13.79 22.47 -0.69
CA LEU A 418 -13.45 23.39 0.39
C LEU A 418 -11.94 23.68 0.43
N GLY A 419 -11.10 22.66 0.26
CA GLY A 419 -9.65 22.87 0.20
C GLY A 419 -9.24 23.81 -0.93
N PHE A 420 -9.85 23.66 -2.11
CA PHE A 420 -9.60 24.55 -3.24
C PHE A 420 -10.08 25.98 -2.96
N LEU A 421 -11.30 26.15 -2.45
CA LEU A 421 -11.83 27.48 -2.18
C LEU A 421 -11.03 28.21 -1.10
N VAL A 422 -10.73 27.54 0.02
CA VAL A 422 -10.03 28.15 1.16
C VAL A 422 -8.57 28.44 0.82
N PHE A 423 -7.81 27.45 0.36
CA PHE A 423 -6.35 27.60 0.24
C PHE A 423 -5.89 28.05 -1.15
N HIS A 424 -6.61 27.72 -2.22
CA HIS A 424 -6.21 28.09 -3.58
C HIS A 424 -6.91 29.37 -4.07
N LYS A 425 -8.16 29.62 -3.65
CA LYS A 425 -8.92 30.84 -3.98
C LYS A 425 -8.99 31.86 -2.83
N ASN A 426 -8.41 31.57 -1.67
CA ASN A 426 -8.38 32.45 -0.50
C ASN A 426 -9.77 32.90 0.00
N PHE A 427 -10.78 32.04 -0.12
CA PHE A 427 -12.09 32.33 0.46
C PHE A 427 -12.05 32.22 1.99
N ASN A 428 -12.83 33.06 2.66
CA ASN A 428 -12.95 33.02 4.12
C ASN A 428 -13.74 31.77 4.56
N SER A 429 -13.11 30.92 5.37
CA SER A 429 -13.72 29.67 5.85
C SER A 429 -15.08 29.89 6.52
N LYS A 430 -15.26 30.94 7.34
CA LYS A 430 -16.53 31.19 8.04
C LYS A 430 -17.68 31.50 7.08
N SER A 431 -17.42 32.32 6.05
CA SER A 431 -18.42 32.60 5.00
C SER A 431 -18.83 31.32 4.26
N ILE A 432 -17.85 30.47 3.90
CA ILE A 432 -18.17 29.19 3.25
C ILE A 432 -19.01 28.29 4.15
N ILE A 433 -18.66 28.16 5.44
CA ILE A 433 -19.45 27.37 6.39
C ILE A 433 -20.88 27.90 6.50
N ASN A 434 -21.09 29.22 6.56
CA ASN A 434 -22.43 29.81 6.58
C ASN A 434 -23.23 29.46 5.32
N LYS A 435 -22.61 29.50 4.13
CA LYS A 435 -23.25 29.06 2.88
C LYS A 435 -23.61 27.58 2.91
N LEU A 436 -22.74 26.74 3.47
CA LEU A 436 -23.01 25.31 3.62
C LEU A 436 -24.17 25.05 4.58
N ILE A 437 -24.25 25.77 5.70
CA ILE A 437 -25.37 25.70 6.65
C ILE A 437 -26.67 26.03 5.92
N TYR A 438 -26.74 27.17 5.23
CA TYR A 438 -27.91 27.55 4.47
C TYR A 438 -28.27 26.51 3.38
N PHE A 439 -27.27 26.01 2.66
CA PHE A 439 -27.49 24.99 1.64
C PHE A 439 -28.05 23.69 2.21
N ASP A 440 -27.59 23.28 3.38
CA ASP A 440 -28.10 22.11 4.09
C ASP A 440 -29.53 22.36 4.63
N GLU A 441 -29.82 23.55 5.16
CA GLU A 441 -31.14 23.95 5.65
C GLU A 441 -32.23 23.89 4.56
N ILE A 442 -31.89 24.26 3.33
CA ILE A 442 -32.83 24.17 2.19
C ILE A 442 -32.85 22.78 1.53
N GLY A 443 -32.20 21.77 2.15
CA GLY A 443 -32.17 20.39 1.67
C GLY A 443 -31.19 20.13 0.52
N GLY A 444 -30.21 21.00 0.31
CA GLY A 444 -29.23 20.89 -0.79
C GLY A 444 -28.34 19.66 -0.72
N PHE A 445 -28.15 19.06 0.46
CA PHE A 445 -27.47 17.77 0.63
C PHE A 445 -28.42 16.57 0.70
N SER A 446 -29.72 16.80 0.84
CA SER A 446 -30.73 15.76 0.97
C SER A 446 -31.38 15.43 -0.37
N TYR A 447 -32.15 14.34 -0.37
CA TYR A 447 -32.95 13.80 -1.45
C TYR A 447 -32.18 13.63 -2.76
N MET A 448 -30.94 13.12 -2.68
CA MET A 448 -30.10 12.97 -3.87
C MET A 448 -30.66 12.02 -4.92
N ASP A 449 -31.63 11.19 -4.55
CA ASP A 449 -32.35 10.27 -5.42
C ASP A 449 -33.57 10.88 -6.14
N THR A 450 -33.82 12.18 -5.99
CA THR A 450 -34.88 12.91 -6.71
C THR A 450 -34.31 13.85 -7.78
N SER A 451 -35.09 14.12 -8.84
CA SER A 451 -34.64 14.96 -9.96
C SER A 451 -34.35 16.41 -9.54
N GLN A 452 -34.96 16.91 -8.47
CA GLN A 452 -34.70 18.27 -7.98
C GLN A 452 -33.28 18.43 -7.43
N SER A 453 -32.65 17.32 -7.01
CA SER A 453 -31.30 17.36 -6.47
C SER A 453 -30.26 17.56 -7.57
N VAL A 454 -29.26 18.41 -7.28
CA VAL A 454 -28.07 18.59 -8.11
C VAL A 454 -27.21 17.33 -8.18
N TRP A 455 -27.37 16.41 -7.22
CA TRP A 455 -26.61 15.17 -7.14
C TRP A 455 -27.21 14.03 -7.97
N TYR A 456 -28.42 14.19 -8.48
CA TYR A 456 -29.12 13.21 -9.31
C TYR A 456 -28.41 13.06 -10.67
N GLY A 457 -28.06 11.82 -11.03
CA GLY A 457 -27.20 11.50 -12.19
C GLY A 457 -25.70 11.69 -11.92
N VAL A 458 -25.33 12.51 -10.94
CA VAL A 458 -23.93 12.80 -10.58
C VAL A 458 -23.39 11.75 -9.62
N LEU A 459 -23.88 11.75 -8.37
CA LEU A 459 -23.48 10.78 -7.34
C LEU A 459 -24.53 9.70 -7.11
N TYR A 460 -25.75 9.88 -7.61
CA TYR A 460 -26.79 8.88 -7.63
C TYR A 460 -27.07 8.45 -9.08
N ASP A 461 -26.93 7.16 -9.37
CA ASP A 461 -27.31 6.57 -10.65
C ASP A 461 -28.80 6.18 -10.57
N PRO A 462 -29.70 6.90 -11.28
CA PRO A 462 -31.14 6.65 -11.20
C PRO A 462 -31.57 5.35 -11.88
N MET A 463 -30.78 4.84 -12.84
CA MET A 463 -31.08 3.60 -13.53
C MET A 463 -30.72 2.39 -12.67
N LYS A 464 -29.56 2.44 -12.01
CA LYS A 464 -29.09 1.37 -11.12
C LYS A 464 -29.55 1.54 -9.67
N LYS A 465 -30.23 2.65 -9.36
CA LYS A 465 -30.73 3.01 -8.01
C LYS A 465 -29.66 2.87 -6.93
N ARG A 466 -28.46 3.38 -7.19
CA ARG A 466 -27.31 3.25 -6.29
C ARG A 466 -26.34 4.42 -6.43
N ILE A 467 -25.38 4.49 -5.51
CA ILE A 467 -24.31 5.48 -5.59
C ILE A 467 -23.37 5.22 -6.77
N GLN A 468 -22.98 6.31 -7.43
CA GLN A 468 -22.01 6.37 -8.50
C GLN A 468 -20.75 7.12 -8.04
N VAL A 469 -19.65 6.39 -7.87
CA VAL A 469 -18.38 6.96 -7.40
C VAL A 469 -17.66 7.77 -8.48
N SER A 470 -17.90 7.48 -9.76
CA SER A 470 -17.27 8.20 -10.89
C SER A 470 -17.65 9.67 -10.97
N GLY A 471 -18.82 10.06 -10.44
CA GLY A 471 -19.27 11.46 -10.43
C GLY A 471 -18.59 12.35 -9.40
N LYS A 472 -17.68 11.83 -8.56
CA LYS A 472 -16.99 12.58 -7.50
C LYS A 472 -16.32 13.87 -8.01
N LYS A 473 -15.64 13.80 -9.16
CA LYS A 473 -14.93 14.95 -9.74
C LYS A 473 -15.93 16.06 -10.10
N LEU A 474 -17.02 15.70 -10.77
CA LEU A 474 -18.09 16.63 -11.12
C LEU A 474 -18.77 17.20 -9.87
N ALA A 475 -19.07 16.37 -8.86
CA ALA A 475 -19.64 16.83 -7.60
C ALA A 475 -18.75 17.88 -6.90
N SER A 476 -17.42 17.66 -6.88
CA SER A 476 -16.47 18.63 -6.33
C SER A 476 -16.48 19.95 -7.12
N ARG A 477 -16.48 19.89 -8.46
CA ARG A 477 -16.59 21.10 -9.31
C ARG A 477 -17.91 21.85 -9.11
N LEU A 478 -19.02 21.13 -8.96
CA LEU A 478 -20.32 21.74 -8.69
C LEU A 478 -20.34 22.44 -7.33
N LEU A 479 -19.73 21.87 -6.30
CA LEU A 479 -19.59 22.54 -5.00
C LEU A 479 -18.72 23.80 -5.09
N ILE A 480 -17.62 23.77 -5.84
CA ILE A 480 -16.79 24.96 -6.11
C ILE A 480 -17.63 26.06 -6.76
N TYR A 481 -18.39 25.71 -7.79
CA TYR A 481 -19.29 26.64 -8.48
C TYR A 481 -20.39 27.18 -7.55
N LEU A 482 -21.07 26.32 -6.79
CA LEU A 482 -22.17 26.70 -5.90
C LEU A 482 -21.71 27.65 -4.79
N LEU A 483 -20.56 27.38 -4.17
CA LEU A 483 -20.08 28.13 -2.99
C LEU A 483 -19.29 29.39 -3.37
N GLY A 484 -18.46 29.29 -4.41
CA GLY A 484 -17.52 30.34 -4.81
C GLY A 484 -17.85 31.07 -6.11
N GLY A 485 -18.75 30.52 -6.93
CA GLY A 485 -18.96 30.98 -8.30
C GLY A 485 -17.75 30.68 -9.21
N LEU A 486 -17.93 30.94 -10.50
CA LEU A 486 -16.85 30.87 -11.50
C LEU A 486 -16.84 32.15 -12.32
N LYS A 487 -15.64 32.71 -12.52
CA LYS A 487 -15.40 33.86 -13.39
C LYS A 487 -15.12 33.47 -14.84
N ASP A 488 -14.67 32.24 -15.07
CA ASP A 488 -14.36 31.72 -16.39
C ASP A 488 -15.62 31.09 -17.02
N ASP A 489 -16.09 31.71 -18.11
CA ASP A 489 -17.25 31.25 -18.86
C ASP A 489 -17.04 29.89 -19.53
N LEU A 490 -15.80 29.54 -19.89
CA LEU A 490 -15.46 28.24 -20.48
C LEU A 490 -15.60 27.13 -19.43
N GLU A 491 -15.05 27.35 -18.23
CA GLU A 491 -15.14 26.39 -17.12
C GLU A 491 -16.62 26.20 -16.69
N LYS A 492 -17.39 27.29 -16.66
CA LYS A 492 -18.83 27.24 -16.39
C LYS A 492 -19.60 26.47 -17.46
N ALA A 493 -19.28 26.67 -18.74
CA ALA A 493 -19.88 25.94 -19.84
C ALA A 493 -19.54 24.43 -19.79
N GLU A 494 -18.32 24.09 -19.40
CA GLU A 494 -17.89 22.70 -19.26
C GLU A 494 -18.63 21.99 -18.13
N ILE A 495 -18.76 22.61 -16.94
CA ILE A 495 -19.54 22.02 -15.82
C ILE A 495 -21.00 21.85 -16.22
N ARG A 496 -21.58 22.82 -16.94
CA ARG A 496 -22.95 22.71 -17.46
C ARG A 496 -23.11 21.53 -18.40
N ARG A 497 -22.15 21.32 -19.32
CA ARG A 497 -22.14 20.18 -20.24
C ARG A 497 -22.03 18.86 -19.48
N GLU A 498 -21.07 18.74 -18.57
CA GLU A 498 -20.86 17.53 -17.76
C GLU A 498 -22.07 17.20 -16.87
N LEU A 499 -22.71 18.21 -16.28
CA LEU A 499 -23.95 18.01 -15.51
C LEU A 499 -25.09 17.50 -16.39
N ALA A 500 -25.28 18.09 -17.58
CA ALA A 500 -26.30 17.61 -18.50
C ALA A 500 -26.03 16.16 -18.93
N GLU A 501 -24.78 15.82 -19.25
CA GLU A 501 -24.37 14.45 -19.58
C GLU A 501 -24.60 13.47 -18.43
N ALA A 502 -24.27 13.85 -17.18
CA ALA A 502 -24.52 13.03 -16.00
C ALA A 502 -26.01 12.77 -15.77
N ARG A 503 -26.88 13.69 -16.20
CA ARG A 503 -28.34 13.60 -16.10
C ARG A 503 -29.00 12.97 -17.33
N THR A 504 -28.21 12.53 -18.31
CA THR A 504 -28.68 11.80 -19.49
C THR A 504 -28.75 10.31 -19.18
N ILE A 505 -29.94 9.74 -19.32
CA ILE A 505 -30.17 8.31 -19.21
C ILE A 505 -30.33 7.70 -20.60
N LYS A 506 -29.79 6.49 -20.77
CA LYS A 506 -30.04 5.67 -21.97
C LYS A 506 -31.23 4.77 -21.73
N ASP A 507 -32.22 4.89 -22.59
CA ASP A 507 -33.34 3.96 -22.61
C ASP A 507 -32.86 2.59 -23.07
N ALA A 508 -33.06 1.57 -22.21
CA ALA A 508 -32.52 0.24 -22.45
C ALA A 508 -33.19 -0.50 -23.64
N ALA A 509 -34.39 -0.09 -24.05
CA ALA A 509 -35.14 -0.73 -25.12
C ALA A 509 -34.91 -0.06 -26.49
N THR A 510 -34.78 1.27 -26.50
CA THR A 510 -34.70 2.07 -27.73
C THR A 510 -33.29 2.59 -28.01
N ASN A 511 -32.38 2.51 -27.02
CA ASN A 511 -31.05 3.10 -27.05
C ASN A 511 -31.05 4.63 -27.24
N GLU A 512 -32.20 5.28 -27.05
CA GLU A 512 -32.33 6.73 -27.08
C GLU A 512 -31.79 7.36 -25.80
N GLU A 513 -31.11 8.49 -25.95
CA GLU A 513 -30.62 9.31 -24.84
C GLU A 513 -31.67 10.35 -24.46
N LYS A 514 -32.09 10.34 -23.19
CA LYS A 514 -33.04 11.31 -22.64
C LYS A 514 -32.42 12.02 -21.45
N THR A 515 -32.38 13.35 -21.48
CA THR A 515 -31.81 14.17 -20.41
C THR A 515 -32.91 14.72 -19.51
N ILE A 516 -32.73 14.63 -18.19
CA ILE A 516 -33.71 15.05 -17.20
C ILE A 516 -33.31 16.41 -16.59
N ASP A 517 -34.19 17.41 -16.64
CA ASP A 517 -34.00 18.70 -15.96
C ASP A 517 -34.23 18.60 -14.43
N PHE A 518 -34.16 19.72 -13.72
CA PHE A 518 -34.39 19.78 -12.26
C PHE A 518 -35.87 19.62 -11.86
N GLN A 519 -36.80 19.76 -12.81
CA GLN A 519 -38.23 19.57 -12.60
C GLN A 519 -38.65 18.12 -12.86
N GLY A 520 -37.76 17.29 -13.43
CA GLY A 520 -38.03 15.90 -13.79
C GLY A 520 -38.53 15.72 -15.23
N ASN A 521 -38.50 16.75 -16.07
CA ASN A 521 -38.93 16.67 -17.46
C ASN A 521 -37.79 16.24 -18.37
N PHE A 522 -38.13 15.56 -19.47
CA PHE A 522 -37.18 15.27 -20.54
C PHE A 522 -36.96 16.51 -21.41
N VAL A 523 -35.71 16.96 -21.50
CA VAL A 523 -35.31 18.20 -22.18
C VAL A 523 -34.09 17.98 -23.05
N ASN A 524 -33.77 18.95 -23.92
CA ASN A 524 -32.48 18.96 -24.60
C ASN A 524 -31.35 19.20 -23.56
N PRO A 525 -30.16 18.56 -23.67
CA PRO A 525 -29.05 18.76 -22.73
C PRO A 525 -28.74 20.23 -22.41
N LYS A 526 -28.85 21.12 -23.41
CA LYS A 526 -28.60 22.56 -23.20
C LYS A 526 -29.61 23.21 -22.22
N GLN A 527 -30.81 22.68 -22.08
CA GLN A 527 -31.88 23.27 -21.26
C GLN A 527 -31.77 22.94 -19.76
N VAL A 528 -30.95 21.95 -19.36
CA VAL A 528 -30.74 21.59 -17.95
C VAL A 528 -30.25 22.77 -17.11
N GLY A 529 -29.34 23.58 -17.68
CA GLY A 529 -28.78 24.74 -17.00
C GLY A 529 -27.83 24.39 -15.85
N LEU A 530 -27.57 25.39 -15.00
CA LEU A 530 -26.83 25.23 -13.74
C LEU A 530 -27.68 25.80 -12.60
N PRO A 531 -27.57 25.27 -11.39
CA PRO A 531 -28.20 25.86 -10.22
C PRO A 531 -27.66 27.28 -9.95
N ASN A 532 -28.42 28.08 -9.21
CA ASN A 532 -27.96 29.38 -8.76
C ASN A 532 -26.83 29.22 -7.74
N ILE A 533 -25.87 30.16 -7.78
CA ILE A 533 -24.81 30.22 -6.78
C ILE A 533 -25.39 30.61 -5.41
N LEU A 534 -24.72 30.17 -4.34
CA LEU A 534 -25.05 30.54 -2.98
C LEU A 534 -24.45 31.92 -2.69
N VAL A 535 -25.34 32.89 -2.49
CA VAL A 535 -24.97 34.25 -2.07
C VAL A 535 -24.81 34.29 -0.55
N ASP A 536 -23.87 35.13 -0.09
CA ASP A 536 -23.76 35.45 1.33
C ASP A 536 -25.03 36.20 1.75
N ASN A 537 -25.75 35.67 2.74
CA ASN A 537 -26.84 36.38 3.40
C ASN A 537 -26.29 37.37 4.44
#